data_AF-A0AAE9E9K5-F1
#
_entry.id   AF-A0AAE9E9K5-F1
#
_cell.length_a   1.000
_cell.length_b   1.000
_cell.length_c   1.000
_cell.angle_alpha   90.00
_cell.angle_beta   90.00
_cell.angle_gamma   90.00
#
_symmetry.space_group_name_H-M   'P 1'
#
loop_
_entity.id
_entity.type
_entity.pdbx_description
1 polymer ?
#
loop_
_entity_poly.entity_id
_entity_poly.type
_entity_poly.pdbx_seq_one_letter_code
_entity_poly.pdbx_strand_id
1 'polypeptide(L)'
;MPTSRCSKLLVGSTSIRQNVEILRAVSVHSDTFIDVGSKIGQLVTFAAAYSKCAHVSGIEQEQVPADFATENGIQFERLMEHFGEQPRPFKLEKYDFRDEEQRRISEEQSNNYFSQ
;
A
#
# COMPACT_ATOMS: atom_id res chain seq x y z
N MET A 1 -2.98 16.98 -36.29
CA MET A 1 -2.87 15.50 -36.14
C MET A 1 -2.95 15.17 -34.66
N PRO A 2 -4.09 14.71 -34.11
CA PRO A 2 -4.10 14.27 -32.72
C PRO A 2 -3.67 12.80 -32.65
N THR A 3 -2.54 12.54 -32.01
CA THR A 3 -2.08 11.18 -31.69
C THR A 3 -2.95 10.61 -30.56
N SER A 4 -3.86 9.73 -30.96
CA SER A 4 -4.59 8.85 -30.07
C SER A 4 -3.64 7.95 -29.27
N ARG A 5 -4.04 7.71 -28.01
CA ARG A 5 -3.74 6.51 -27.21
C ARG A 5 -2.44 6.53 -26.37
N CYS A 6 -2.32 7.51 -25.48
CA CYS A 6 -1.56 7.35 -24.23
C CYS A 6 -2.17 8.24 -23.12
N SER A 7 -3.40 7.94 -22.70
CA SER A 7 -4.12 8.72 -21.66
C SER A 7 -4.35 7.96 -20.36
N LYS A 8 -3.72 6.78 -20.17
CA LYS A 8 -3.81 5.98 -18.93
C LYS A 8 -2.47 5.71 -18.22
N LEU A 9 -1.35 6.27 -18.71
CA LEU A 9 -0.05 6.20 -18.03
C LEU A 9 0.23 7.41 -17.13
N LEU A 10 -0.74 8.29 -16.93
CA LEU A 10 -0.71 9.32 -15.90
C LEU A 10 -1.13 8.71 -14.54
N VAL A 11 -0.56 7.55 -14.17
CA VAL A 11 -0.94 6.86 -12.93
C VAL A 11 -0.40 7.68 -11.77
N GLY A 12 -1.29 8.44 -11.12
CA GLY A 12 -0.98 9.46 -10.12
C GLY A 12 0.07 9.05 -9.09
N SER A 13 1.31 9.48 -9.35
CA SER A 13 2.37 9.57 -8.37
C SER A 13 2.06 10.77 -7.47
N THR A 14 1.96 10.53 -6.18
CA THR A 14 1.80 11.61 -5.23
C THR A 14 3.11 12.40 -5.21
N SER A 15 3.02 13.71 -5.47
CA SER A 15 4.21 14.56 -5.41
C SER A 15 4.78 14.55 -3.98
N ILE A 16 6.10 14.79 -3.85
CA ILE A 16 6.74 14.88 -2.53
C ILE A 16 6.02 15.90 -1.64
N ARG A 17 5.60 17.03 -2.22
CA ARG A 17 4.85 18.06 -1.49
C ARG A 17 3.53 17.52 -0.93
N GLN A 18 2.76 16.80 -1.75
CA GLN A 18 1.51 16.18 -1.30
C GLN A 18 1.77 15.10 -0.23
N ASN A 19 2.83 14.31 -0.35
CA ASN A 19 3.21 13.33 0.69
C ASN A 19 3.48 14.01 2.04
N VAL A 20 4.19 15.15 2.03
CA VAL A 20 4.46 15.93 3.25
C VAL A 20 3.15 16.45 3.85
N GLU A 21 2.24 16.96 3.04
CA GLU A 21 0.93 17.46 3.51
C GLU A 21 0.08 16.33 4.11
N ILE A 22 0.08 15.15 3.48
CA ILE A 22 -0.60 13.95 4.00
C ILE A 22 0.02 13.50 5.32
N LEU A 23 1.34 13.34 5.39
CA LEU A 23 1.99 12.91 6.62
C LEU A 23 1.74 13.89 7.76
N ARG A 24 1.76 15.20 7.50
CA ARG A 24 1.47 16.20 8.53
C ARG A 24 0.04 16.09 9.05
N ALA A 25 -0.93 15.75 8.21
CA ALA A 25 -2.31 15.58 8.64
C ALA A 25 -2.48 14.33 9.52
N VAL A 26 -1.77 13.24 9.22
CA VAL A 26 -1.89 11.96 9.94
C VAL A 26 -1.02 11.92 11.20
N SER A 27 0.20 12.48 11.16
CA SER A 27 1.22 12.40 12.22
C SER A 27 0.85 13.14 13.51
N VAL A 28 -0.24 13.92 13.51
CA VAL A 28 -0.61 14.67 14.70
C VAL A 28 -1.18 13.74 15.77
N HIS A 29 -1.84 12.63 15.40
CA HIS A 29 -2.73 11.91 16.33
C HIS A 29 -2.73 10.36 16.24
N SER A 30 -2.02 9.71 15.30
CA SER A 30 -2.07 8.23 15.15
C SER A 30 -0.72 7.53 15.17
N ASP A 31 -0.64 6.43 15.92
CA ASP A 31 0.49 5.50 15.92
C ASP A 31 0.52 4.60 14.68
N THR A 32 -0.58 4.55 13.91
CA THR A 32 -0.72 3.70 12.73
C THR A 32 -1.04 4.53 11.50
N PHE A 33 -0.37 4.22 10.39
CA PHE A 33 -0.62 4.76 9.06
C PHE A 33 -0.99 3.62 8.11
N ILE A 34 -2.12 3.75 7.40
CA ILE A 34 -2.58 2.77 6.40
C ILE A 34 -2.95 3.49 5.12
N ASP A 35 -2.33 3.09 4.00
CA ASP A 35 -2.62 3.59 2.66
C ASP A 35 -3.44 2.55 1.88
N VAL A 36 -4.72 2.85 1.62
CA VAL A 36 -5.64 1.96 0.90
C VAL A 36 -5.64 2.33 -0.58
N GLY A 37 -5.26 1.38 -1.44
CA GLY A 37 -4.95 1.67 -2.85
C GLY A 37 -3.54 2.24 -3.01
N SER A 38 -2.58 1.64 -2.31
CA SER A 38 -1.20 2.13 -2.20
C SER A 38 -0.40 2.07 -3.51
N LYS A 39 -0.93 1.43 -4.55
CA LYS A 39 -0.28 1.22 -5.86
C LYS A 39 1.09 0.59 -5.68
N ILE A 40 2.16 1.28 -6.10
CA ILE A 40 3.55 0.83 -5.98
C ILE A 40 4.17 1.14 -4.60
N GLY A 41 3.40 1.66 -3.64
CA GLY A 41 3.85 1.86 -2.26
C GLY A 41 4.70 3.11 -1.99
N GLN A 42 4.70 4.11 -2.88
CA GLN A 42 5.54 5.32 -2.73
C GLN A 42 5.24 6.11 -1.45
N LEU A 43 3.96 6.29 -1.09
CA LEU A 43 3.57 7.02 0.12
C LEU A 43 3.89 6.22 1.38
N VAL A 44 3.79 4.90 1.32
CA VAL A 44 4.11 3.98 2.43
C VAL A 44 5.60 4.02 2.75
N THR A 45 6.48 3.92 1.76
CA THR A 45 7.93 4.03 2.00
C THR A 45 8.32 5.43 2.47
N PHE A 46 7.66 6.47 1.94
CA PHE A 46 7.82 7.84 2.43
C PHE A 46 7.38 7.99 3.90
N ALA A 47 6.23 7.43 4.27
CA ALA A 47 5.75 7.40 5.65
C ALA A 47 6.70 6.63 6.56
N ALA A 48 7.23 5.49 6.11
CA ALA A 48 8.19 4.70 6.85
C ALA A 48 9.50 5.44 7.09
N ALA A 49 9.96 6.25 6.14
CA ALA A 49 11.18 7.05 6.28
C ALA A 49 11.01 8.27 7.20
N TYR A 50 9.88 8.97 7.10
CA TYR A 50 9.75 10.34 7.66
C TYR A 50 8.76 10.48 8.82
N SER A 51 7.91 9.49 9.09
CA SER A 51 6.92 9.57 10.16
C SER A 51 7.43 8.98 11.48
N LYS A 52 6.71 9.28 12.57
CA LYS A 52 6.90 8.64 13.88
C LYS A 52 5.93 7.49 14.14
N CYS A 53 5.16 7.06 13.13
CA CYS A 53 4.16 6.00 13.30
C CYS A 53 4.84 4.69 13.76
N ALA A 54 4.23 3.98 14.69
CA ALA A 54 4.63 2.64 15.12
C ALA A 54 4.43 1.60 14.02
N HIS A 55 3.36 1.75 13.24
CA HIS A 55 3.01 0.83 12.16
C HIS A 55 2.65 1.57 10.89
N VAL A 56 3.21 1.13 9.76
CA VAL A 56 2.93 1.69 8.43
C VAL A 56 2.54 0.55 7.49
N SER A 57 1.39 0.65 6.83
CA SER A 57 0.95 -0.40 5.89
C SER A 57 0.39 0.20 4.61
N GLY A 58 0.59 -0.50 3.50
CA GLY A 58 -0.05 -0.23 2.22
C GLY A 58 -0.76 -1.45 1.69
N ILE A 59 -1.98 -1.24 1.22
CA ILE A 59 -2.82 -2.30 0.66
C ILE A 59 -3.12 -1.96 -0.80
N GLU A 60 -2.90 -2.90 -1.70
CA GLU A 60 -3.20 -2.75 -3.12
C GLU A 60 -4.03 -3.93 -3.63
N GLN A 61 -4.99 -3.67 -4.51
CA GLN A 61 -5.90 -4.68 -5.04
C GLN A 61 -5.32 -5.34 -6.29
N GLU A 62 -4.77 -4.52 -7.19
CA GLU A 62 -4.32 -5.00 -8.49
C GLU A 62 -2.97 -5.72 -8.36
N GLN A 63 -2.85 -6.92 -8.93
CA GLN A 63 -1.64 -7.75 -8.79
C GLN A 63 -0.38 -7.03 -9.28
N VAL A 64 -0.44 -6.42 -10.47
CA VAL A 64 0.72 -5.79 -11.10
C VAL A 64 1.32 -4.67 -10.24
N PRO A 65 0.57 -3.66 -9.76
CA PRO A 65 1.14 -2.67 -8.86
C PRO A 65 1.56 -3.24 -7.51
N ALA A 66 0.89 -4.27 -6.98
CA ALA A 66 1.33 -4.93 -5.73
C ALA A 66 2.69 -5.66 -5.88
N ASP A 67 2.95 -6.28 -7.02
CA ASP A 67 4.25 -6.89 -7.34
C ASP A 67 5.35 -5.81 -7.38
N PHE A 68 5.06 -4.68 -8.04
CA PHE A 68 5.96 -3.53 -8.03
C PHE A 68 6.14 -2.92 -6.64
N ALA A 69 5.09 -2.91 -5.80
CA ALA A 69 5.18 -2.44 -4.43
C ALA A 69 6.12 -3.31 -3.59
N THR A 70 6.05 -4.64 -3.77
CA THR A 70 6.94 -5.59 -3.10
C THR A 70 8.40 -5.32 -3.47
N GLU A 71 8.69 -5.21 -4.77
CA GLU A 71 10.05 -4.88 -5.22
C GLU A 71 10.51 -3.51 -4.74
N ASN A 72 9.63 -2.50 -4.78
CA ASN A 72 9.92 -1.16 -4.30
C ASN A 72 10.25 -1.13 -2.80
N GLY A 73 9.57 -1.94 -1.99
CA GLY A 73 9.89 -2.13 -0.56
C GLY A 73 11.29 -2.68 -0.36
N ILE A 74 11.67 -3.72 -1.11
CA ILE A 74 13.02 -4.33 -1.05
C ILE A 74 14.10 -3.31 -1.43
N GLN A 75 13.90 -2.57 -2.53
CA GLN A 75 14.86 -1.56 -2.96
C GLN A 75 14.96 -0.40 -1.97
N PHE A 76 13.83 0.01 -1.38
CA PHE A 76 13.82 1.02 -0.33
C PHE A 76 14.62 0.58 0.90
N GLU A 77 14.43 -0.64 1.39
CA GLU A 77 15.22 -1.16 2.53
C GLU A 77 16.71 -1.19 2.21
N ARG A 78 17.10 -1.67 1.02
CA ARG A 78 18.51 -1.66 0.57
C ARG A 78 19.09 -0.25 0.52
N LEU A 79 18.32 0.73 0.06
CA LEU A 79 18.75 2.12 0.03
C LEU A 79 18.91 2.70 1.44
N MET A 80 17.96 2.42 2.34
CA MET A 80 18.05 2.86 3.74
C MET A 80 19.28 2.26 4.42
N GLU A 81 19.51 0.96 4.26
CA GLU A 81 20.71 0.29 4.75
C GLU A 81 22.00 0.89 4.18
N HIS A 82 22.03 1.14 2.87
CA HIS A 82 23.18 1.74 2.19
C HIS A 82 23.58 3.10 2.77
N PHE A 83 22.59 3.92 3.16
CA PHE A 83 22.82 5.23 3.79
C PHE A 83 22.93 5.17 5.32
N GLY A 84 22.78 3.99 5.94
CA GLY A 84 22.85 3.82 7.39
C GLY A 84 21.61 4.30 8.15
N GLU A 85 20.48 4.42 7.46
CA GLU A 85 19.20 4.86 8.01
C GLU A 85 18.29 3.67 8.33
N GLN A 86 17.47 3.78 9.36
CA GLN A 86 16.49 2.75 9.71
C GLN A 86 15.06 3.25 9.48
N PRO A 87 14.32 2.68 8.52
CA PRO A 87 12.91 3.02 8.34
C PRO A 87 12.07 2.49 9.50
N ARG A 88 10.90 3.09 9.71
CA ARG A 88 9.86 2.50 10.56
C ARG A 88 9.40 1.16 9.98
N PRO A 89 8.99 0.19 10.82
CA PRO A 89 8.44 -1.07 10.33
C PRO A 89 7.26 -0.80 9.38
N PHE A 90 7.32 -1.37 8.18
CA PHE A 90 6.29 -1.19 7.17
C PHE A 90 5.91 -2.50 6.50
N LYS A 91 4.71 -2.53 5.89
CA LYS A 91 4.22 -3.67 5.12
C LYS A 91 3.55 -3.20 3.84
N LEU A 92 3.78 -3.91 2.74
CA LEU A 92 3.09 -3.69 1.47
C LEU A 92 2.43 -5.01 1.09
N GLU A 93 1.10 -5.01 0.99
CA GLU A 93 0.33 -6.22 0.81
C GLU A 93 -0.63 -6.12 -0.37
N LYS A 94 -0.74 -7.23 -1.10
CA LYS A 94 -1.87 -7.44 -1.99
C LYS A 94 -3.08 -7.88 -1.16
N TYR A 95 -4.23 -7.27 -1.39
CA TYR A 95 -5.49 -7.72 -0.82
C TYR A 95 -6.59 -7.74 -1.88
N ASP A 96 -7.22 -8.90 -2.06
CA ASP A 96 -8.36 -9.04 -2.96
C ASP A 96 -9.66 -9.10 -2.14
N PHE A 97 -10.42 -8.00 -2.17
CA PHE A 97 -11.72 -7.89 -1.51
C PHE A 97 -12.72 -8.96 -1.99
N ARG A 98 -12.58 -9.45 -3.24
CA ARG A 98 -13.52 -10.40 -3.83
C ARG A 98 -13.27 -11.82 -3.35
N ASP A 99 -12.02 -12.20 -3.20
CA ASP A 99 -11.63 -13.53 -2.70
C ASP A 99 -12.04 -13.72 -1.23
N GLU A 100 -11.96 -12.66 -0.41
CA GLU A 100 -12.41 -12.73 0.98
C GLU A 100 -13.92 -12.89 1.09
N GLU A 101 -14.70 -12.13 0.32
CA GLU A 101 -16.15 -12.25 0.36
C GLU A 101 -16.62 -13.61 -0.17
N GLN A 102 -15.99 -14.12 -1.24
CA GLN A 102 -16.27 -15.48 -1.75
C GLN A 102 -15.92 -16.58 -0.73
N ARG A 103 -14.79 -16.42 -0.02
CA ARG A 103 -14.41 -17.33 1.07
C ARG A 103 -15.42 -17.30 2.21
N ARG A 104 -15.83 -16.12 2.67
CA ARG A 104 -16.83 -15.97 3.74
C ARG A 104 -18.17 -16.60 3.36
N ILE A 105 -18.64 -16.36 2.15
CA ILE A 105 -19.88 -16.98 1.64
C ILE A 105 -19.73 -18.51 1.60
N SER A 106 -18.58 -19.02 1.14
CA SER A 106 -18.32 -20.47 1.07
C SER A 106 -18.29 -21.12 2.47
N GLU A 107 -17.70 -20.45 3.45
CA GLU A 107 -17.65 -20.90 4.86
C GLU A 107 -19.04 -20.88 5.52
N GLU A 108 -19.84 -19.84 5.28
CA GLU A 108 -21.23 -19.76 5.75
C GLU A 108 -22.11 -20.85 5.13
N GLN A 109 -21.94 -21.15 3.85
CA GLN A 109 -22.65 -22.25 3.22
C GLN A 109 -22.20 -23.61 3.79
N SER A 110 -20.90 -23.83 3.97
CA SER A 110 -20.38 -25.06 4.57
C SER A 110 -20.93 -25.29 5.99
N ASN A 111 -20.91 -24.27 6.84
CA ASN A 111 -21.44 -24.38 8.21
C ASN A 111 -22.96 -24.65 8.26
N ASN A 112 -23.72 -24.09 7.32
CA ASN A 112 -25.17 -24.35 7.22
C ASN A 112 -25.49 -25.76 6.71
N TYR A 113 -24.62 -26.38 5.91
CA TYR A 113 -24.76 -27.77 5.45
C TYR A 113 -24.40 -28.81 6.54
N PHE A 114 -23.47 -28.49 7.45
CA PHE A 114 -23.09 -29.39 8.55
C PHE A 114 -24.00 -29.27 9.80
N SER A 115 -24.89 -28.27 9.84
CA SER A 115 -25.83 -28.02 10.94
C SER A 115 -27.25 -28.55 10.67
N GLN A 116 -27.47 -29.27 9.56
CA GLN A 116 -28.70 -30.00 9.21
C GLN A 116 -28.45 -31.51 9.27
#